data_AF-A0A963NM29-F1
#
_entry.id   AF-A0A963NM29-F1
#
_cell.length_a   1.000
_cell.length_b   1.000
_cell.length_c   1.000
_cell.angle_alpha   90.00
_cell.angle_beta   90.00
_cell.angle_gamma   90.00
#
_symmetry.space_group_name_H-M   'P 1'
#
loop_
_entity.id
_entity.type
_entity.pdbx_description
1 polymer ?
#
loop_
_entity_poly.entity_id
_entity_poly.type
_entity_poly.pdbx_seq_one_letter_code
_entity_poly.pdbx_strand_id
1 'polypeptide(L)'
;AARDARVLPPDTLLAAAPAVRLQADDAGRFLTGLRRRIAQPDAPLVRVYGPAPGGQAPAPDVFLGSAHVAGGELVAQRLLSPLEVAALAAPTA
;
A
#
# COMPACT_ATOMS: atom_id res chain seq x y z
N ALA A 1 15.38 14.40 14.52
CA ALA A 1 14.47 14.06 15.64
C ALA A 1 13.18 14.89 15.61
N ALA A 2 13.12 16.12 16.15
CA ALA A 2 11.85 16.89 16.20
C ALA A 2 11.28 17.27 14.82
N ARG A 3 12.14 17.37 13.79
CA ARG A 3 11.74 17.61 12.40
C ARG A 3 11.09 16.39 11.76
N ASP A 4 11.68 15.22 11.95
CA ASP A 4 11.22 13.96 11.33
C ASP A 4 9.85 13.54 11.86
N ALA A 5 9.59 13.80 13.15
CA ALA A 5 8.28 13.58 13.78
C ALA A 5 7.14 14.46 13.20
N ARG A 6 7.46 15.48 12.38
CA ARG A 6 6.47 16.32 11.70
C ARG A 6 6.18 15.85 10.27
N VAL A 7 6.91 14.86 9.78
CA VAL A 7 6.68 14.30 8.45
C VAL A 7 5.47 13.38 8.53
N LEU A 8 4.49 13.63 7.66
CA LEU A 8 3.30 12.79 7.55
C LEU A 8 3.60 11.52 6.74
N PRO A 9 2.80 10.45 6.92
CA PRO A 9 2.89 9.26 6.10
C PRO A 9 2.78 9.57 4.59
N PRO A 10 3.49 8.83 3.73
CA PRO A 10 3.56 9.13 2.30
C PRO A 10 2.21 9.04 1.58
N ASP A 11 1.28 8.20 2.07
CA ASP A 11 -0.06 8.08 1.48
C ASP A 11 -0.94 9.32 1.69
N THR A 12 -0.54 10.25 2.58
CA THR A 12 -1.17 11.57 2.74
C THR A 12 -1.19 12.35 1.42
N LEU A 13 -0.13 12.21 0.60
CA LEU A 13 -0.07 12.83 -0.73
C LEU A 13 -1.15 12.32 -1.69
N LEU A 14 -1.72 11.16 -1.39
CA LEU A 14 -2.71 10.45 -2.19
C LEU A 14 -4.08 10.42 -1.51
N ALA A 15 -4.33 11.28 -0.51
CA ALA A 15 -5.53 11.22 0.33
C ALA A 15 -6.85 11.25 -0.45
N ALA A 16 -6.88 11.90 -1.63
CA ALA A 16 -8.04 11.97 -2.51
C ALA A 16 -8.28 10.70 -3.34
N ALA A 17 -7.26 9.85 -3.53
CA ALA A 17 -7.38 8.61 -4.31
C ALA A 17 -8.10 7.52 -3.49
N PRO A 18 -8.92 6.68 -4.12
CA PRO A 18 -9.58 5.57 -3.43
C PRO A 18 -8.56 4.58 -2.87
N ALA A 19 -8.93 3.91 -1.76
CA ALA A 19 -8.12 2.91 -1.11
C ALA A 19 -8.53 1.49 -1.54
N VAL A 20 -7.55 0.69 -1.95
CA VAL A 20 -7.67 -0.74 -2.25
C VAL A 20 -6.94 -1.50 -1.15
N ARG A 21 -7.64 -2.40 -0.47
CA ARG A 21 -7.07 -3.25 0.58
C ARG A 21 -6.94 -4.67 0.07
N LEU A 22 -5.74 -5.23 0.16
CA LEU A 22 -5.40 -6.57 -0.31
C LEU A 22 -5.24 -7.52 0.88
N GLN A 23 -5.63 -8.77 0.69
CA GLN A 23 -5.31 -9.86 1.61
C GLN A 23 -3.83 -10.25 1.48
N ALA A 24 -3.31 -11.03 2.43
CA ALA A 24 -1.88 -11.38 2.51
C ALA A 24 -1.30 -11.93 1.20
N ASP A 25 -1.98 -12.88 0.55
CA ASP A 25 -1.55 -13.46 -0.72
C ASP A 25 -1.43 -12.40 -1.83
N ASP A 26 -2.44 -11.55 -1.97
CA ASP A 26 -2.46 -10.54 -3.02
C ASP A 26 -1.52 -9.37 -2.71
N ALA A 27 -1.31 -9.03 -1.44
CA ALA A 27 -0.33 -8.04 -1.01
C ALA A 27 1.10 -8.49 -1.36
N GLY A 28 1.44 -9.75 -1.07
CA GLY A 28 2.75 -10.33 -1.43
C GLY A 28 2.98 -10.32 -2.94
N ARG A 29 1.95 -10.61 -3.75
CA ARG A 29 2.01 -10.55 -5.22
C ARG A 29 2.07 -9.14 -5.78
N PHE A 30 1.40 -8.19 -5.14
CA PHE A 30 1.48 -6.78 -5.53
C PHE A 30 2.90 -6.24 -5.36
N LEU A 31 3.57 -6.58 -4.26
CA LEU A 31 4.95 -6.18 -3.99
C LEU A 31 5.99 -6.78 -4.97
N THR A 32 5.63 -7.81 -5.74
CA THR A 32 6.46 -8.32 -6.84
C THR A 32 6.15 -7.68 -8.19
N GLY A 33 5.19 -6.75 -8.26
CA GLY A 33 4.77 -6.07 -9.48
C GLY A 33 3.85 -6.91 -10.38
N LEU A 34 3.33 -8.04 -9.89
CA LEU A 34 2.41 -8.87 -10.66
C LEU A 34 1.02 -8.21 -10.73
N ARG A 35 0.51 -8.06 -11.95
CA ARG A 35 -0.86 -7.59 -12.21
C ARG A 35 -1.88 -8.60 -11.67
N ARG A 36 -3.01 -8.10 -11.17
CA ARG A 36 -4.07 -8.93 -10.60
C ARG A 36 -5.45 -8.35 -10.90
N ARG A 37 -6.43 -9.21 -11.13
CA ARG A 37 -7.83 -8.78 -11.23
C ARG A 37 -8.42 -8.48 -9.85
N ILE A 38 -9.12 -7.36 -9.76
CA ILE A 38 -9.85 -6.92 -8.57
C ILE A 38 -11.26 -6.47 -8.96
N ALA A 39 -12.21 -6.60 -8.03
CA ALA A 39 -13.59 -6.15 -8.22
C ALA A 39 -13.74 -4.66 -7.85
N GLN A 40 -12.91 -3.80 -8.45
CA GLN A 40 -12.95 -2.34 -8.25
C GLN A 40 -13.18 -1.63 -9.59
N PRO A 41 -13.84 -0.46 -9.59
CA PRO A 41 -13.99 0.34 -10.80
C PRO A 41 -12.64 0.85 -11.28
N ASP A 42 -12.58 1.17 -12.57
CA ASP A 42 -11.39 1.79 -13.17
C ASP A 42 -11.09 3.12 -12.49
N ALA A 43 -9.82 3.31 -12.15
CA ALA A 43 -9.34 4.47 -11.43
C ALA A 43 -7.89 4.75 -11.86
N PRO A 44 -7.56 5.99 -12.27
CA PRO A 44 -6.22 6.32 -12.77
C PRO A 44 -5.14 6.30 -11.67
N LEU A 45 -5.55 6.33 -10.41
CA LEU A 45 -4.69 6.30 -9.24
C LEU A 45 -5.47 5.76 -8.04
N VAL A 46 -4.89 4.79 -7.35
CA VAL A 46 -5.40 4.20 -6.11
C VAL A 46 -4.28 4.03 -5.10
N ARG A 47 -4.63 4.10 -3.81
CA ARG A 47 -3.74 3.76 -2.70
C ARG A 47 -3.90 2.28 -2.39
N VAL A 48 -2.82 1.52 -2.37
CA VAL A 48 -2.86 0.08 -2.10
C VAL A 48 -2.34 -0.20 -0.70
N TYR A 49 -3.12 -0.94 0.08
CA TYR A 49 -2.80 -1.35 1.44
C TYR A 49 -2.90 -2.87 1.58
N GLY A 50 -2.23 -3.43 2.57
CA GLY A 50 -2.36 -4.83 2.94
C GLY A 50 -1.64 -5.13 4.25
N PRO A 51 -1.65 -6.40 4.71
CA PRO A 51 -1.02 -6.75 5.96
C PRO A 51 0.50 -6.55 5.91
N ALA A 52 1.08 -6.12 7.03
CA ALA A 52 2.52 -5.98 7.14
C ALA A 52 3.22 -7.34 6.92
N PRO A 53 4.24 -7.42 6.04
CA PRO A 53 4.95 -8.66 5.80
C PRO A 53 5.64 -9.15 7.09
N GLY A 54 5.33 -10.37 7.52
CA GLY A 54 5.94 -11.01 8.69
C GLY A 54 5.41 -10.58 10.07
N GLY A 55 4.37 -9.75 10.14
CA GLY A 55 3.75 -9.34 11.41
C GLY A 55 2.89 -10.42 12.06
N GLN A 56 2.92 -10.50 13.40
CA GLN A 56 1.96 -11.31 14.16
C GLN A 56 0.60 -10.58 14.17
N ALA A 57 -0.48 -11.31 13.86
CA ALA A 57 -1.83 -10.76 13.86
C ALA A 57 -2.32 -10.50 15.30
N PRO A 58 -3.15 -9.45 15.52
CA PRO A 58 -3.65 -8.49 14.54
C PRO A 58 -2.76 -7.23 14.43
N ALA A 59 -2.25 -6.95 13.23
CA ALA A 59 -1.56 -5.71 12.89
C ALA A 59 -2.41 -4.90 11.89
N PRO A 60 -2.39 -3.56 11.92
CA PRO A 60 -3.10 -2.73 10.95
C PRO A 60 -2.53 -2.90 9.53
N ASP A 61 -3.38 -2.71 8.52
CA ASP A 61 -2.95 -2.66 7.13
C ASP A 61 -1.96 -1.50 6.91
N VAL A 62 -0.88 -1.78 6.20
CA VAL A 62 0.16 -0.82 5.86
C VAL A 62 0.08 -0.41 4.40
N PHE A 63 0.50 0.82 4.11
CA PHE A 63 0.56 1.32 2.75
C PHE A 63 1.66 0.58 1.97
N LEU A 64 1.31 -0.03 0.85
CA LEU A 64 2.20 -0.83 0.00
C LEU A 64 2.68 -0.06 -1.23
N GLY A 65 1.95 0.98 -1.62
CA GLY A 65 2.26 1.80 -2.79
C GLY A 65 1.03 2.28 -3.53
N SER A 66 1.24 2.78 -4.74
CA SER A 66 0.19 3.27 -5.63
C SER A 66 0.06 2.42 -6.88
N ALA A 67 -1.15 2.40 -7.43
CA ALA A 67 -1.50 1.65 -8.63
C ALA A 67 -2.60 2.38 -9.41
N HIS A 68 -2.91 1.89 -10.60
CA HIS A 68 -4.15 2.23 -11.28
C HIS A 68 -4.99 0.95 -11.49
N VAL A 69 -6.28 1.15 -11.71
CA VAL A 69 -7.23 0.09 -12.07
C VAL A 69 -7.70 0.35 -13.49
N ALA A 70 -7.53 -0.64 -14.37
CA ALA A 70 -7.99 -0.57 -15.75
C ALA A 70 -8.54 -1.93 -16.18
N GLY A 71 -9.78 -1.99 -16.66
CA GLY A 71 -10.45 -3.24 -17.03
C GLY A 71 -10.57 -4.23 -15.86
N GLY A 72 -10.68 -3.71 -14.62
CA GLY A 72 -10.66 -4.51 -13.40
C GLY A 72 -9.31 -5.13 -13.06
N GLU A 73 -8.22 -4.70 -13.69
CA GLU A 73 -6.85 -5.10 -13.32
C GLU A 73 -6.17 -4.02 -12.48
N LEU A 74 -5.59 -4.42 -11.35
CA LEU A 74 -4.70 -3.62 -10.54
C LEU A 74 -3.29 -3.67 -11.13
N VAL A 75 -2.77 -2.51 -11.51
CA VAL A 75 -1.46 -2.37 -12.15
C VAL A 75 -0.61 -1.42 -11.32
N ALA A 76 0.50 -1.93 -10.78
CA ALA A 76 1.40 -1.15 -9.93
C ALA A 76 1.98 0.05 -10.69
N GLN A 77 2.03 1.21 -10.01
CA GLN A 77 2.68 2.42 -10.51
C GLN A 77 3.93 2.73 -9.68
N ARG A 78 3.81 2.73 -8.35
CA ARG A 78 4.94 2.87 -7.43
C ARG A 78 4.79 1.88 -6.29
N LEU A 79 5.71 0.93 -6.23
CA LEU A 79 5.82 0.01 -5.11
C LEU A 79 6.76 0.58 -4.07
N LEU A 80 6.40 0.41 -2.80
CA LEU A 80 7.35 0.62 -1.72
C LEU A 80 8.27 -0.59 -1.61
N SER A 81 9.54 -0.34 -1.34
CA SER A 81 10.50 -1.39 -1.01
C SER A 81 10.12 -2.08 0.32
N PRO A 82 10.57 -3.32 0.56
CA PRO A 82 10.31 -4.01 1.82
C PRO A 82 10.74 -3.21 3.06
N LEU A 83 11.84 -2.45 2.96
CA LEU A 83 12.32 -1.59 4.04
C LEU A 83 11.38 -0.40 4.29
N GLU A 84 10.88 0.24 3.24
CA GLU A 84 9.87 1.31 3.36
C GLU A 84 8.58 0.78 4.00
N VAL A 85 8.10 -0.40 3.59
CA VAL A 85 6.90 -1.02 4.19
C VAL A 85 7.14 -1.33 5.66
N ALA A 86 8.30 -1.89 6.02
CA ALA A 86 8.65 -2.19 7.41
C ALA A 86 8.73 -0.92 8.28
N ALA A 87 9.28 0.17 7.74
CA ALA A 87 9.34 1.45 8.43
C ALA A 87 7.94 2.05 8.71
N LEU A 88 6.98 1.83 7.79
CA LEU A 88 5.59 2.26 7.98
C LEU A 88 4.79 1.36 8.93
N ALA A 89 5.18 0.09 9.07
CA ALA A 89 4.57 -0.86 10.00
C ALA A 89 5.03 -0.64 11.46
N ALA A 90 6.21 -0.03 11.64
CA ALA A 90 6.75 0.22 12.97
C ALA A 90 5.92 1.30 13.68
N PRO A 91 5.61 1.13 14.98
CA PRO A 91 4.97 2.17 15.76
C PRO A 91 5.85 3.42 15.76
N THR A 92 5.28 4.55 15.35
CA THR A 92 5.97 5.85 15.42
C THR A 92 6.09 6.22 16.90
N ALA A 93 7.32 6.27 17.42
CA ALA A 93 7.63 6.60 18.81
C ALA A 93 7.46 8.10 19.12
#